data_AF-A0A357TAS6-F1
#
_entry.id   AF-A0A357TAS6-F1
#
_cell.length_a   1.000
_cell.length_b   1.000
_cell.length_c   1.000
_cell.angle_alpha   90.00
_cell.angle_beta   90.00
_cell.angle_gamma   90.00
#
_symmetry.space_group_name_H-M   'P 1'
#
loop_
_entity.id
_entity.type
_entity.pdbx_description
1 polymer ?
#
loop_
_entity_poly.entity_id
_entity_poly.type
_entity_poly.pdbx_seq_one_letter_code
_entity_poly.pdbx_strand_id
1 'polypeptide(L)'
;MIAFTNNSSPLFIFGAVAVGMYHNPALGIIIAFSHYAANLFIGFLFRFWKMDEIQKKNRPRGGGCLLKKAFKALLEAQAAENRSVGILLADSIKKSVQTLVVIGGFIIFFSVFVEVLKLVGILKIISVILHHLFIPIKNYPEVIPSITTGIFEITLGAKLASESQVPLTVQLIATSAMLGWQGLSIHAQVASLIKDTDLSMNTFIVARLLHAVISPLISILLLGPISPVMSSFLPKAGNTAVLLYKNWIFILNLVSISLIILCTLAVVLYAALCCIKKLLIPKSKQ
;
A
#
# COMPACT_ATOMS: atom_id res chain seq x y z
N MET A 1 -4.51 -10.37 8.41
CA MET A 1 -5.73 -9.51 8.39
C MET A 1 -5.38 -8.05 8.19
N ILE A 2 -4.66 -7.38 9.11
CA ILE A 2 -4.29 -5.96 8.95
C ILE A 2 -3.59 -5.62 7.63
N ALA A 3 -2.72 -6.52 7.16
CA ALA A 3 -2.00 -6.42 5.90
C ALA A 3 -2.89 -6.45 4.64
N PHE A 4 -4.11 -6.99 4.73
CA PHE A 4 -5.05 -7.15 3.61
C PHE A 4 -6.22 -6.17 3.69
N THR A 5 -6.65 -5.81 4.91
CA THR A 5 -7.86 -5.00 5.14
C THR A 5 -7.61 -3.49 5.10
N ASN A 6 -6.36 -3.05 5.18
CA ASN A 6 -6.00 -1.64 5.02
C ASN A 6 -5.41 -1.41 3.63
N ASN A 7 -6.21 -0.78 2.77
CA ASN A 7 -5.87 -0.43 1.40
C ASN A 7 -6.48 0.93 1.06
N SER A 8 -5.90 1.64 0.11
CA SER A 8 -6.52 2.83 -0.51
C SER A 8 -7.93 2.48 -1.01
N SER A 9 -8.91 3.33 -0.68
CA SER A 9 -10.31 3.07 -0.98
C SER A 9 -10.62 3.26 -2.47
N PRO A 10 -11.69 2.63 -3.01
CA PRO A 10 -12.11 2.88 -4.38
C PRO A 10 -12.44 4.35 -4.60
N LEU A 11 -13.02 5.03 -3.61
CA LEU A 11 -13.32 6.45 -3.68
C LEU A 11 -12.05 7.30 -3.85
N PHE A 12 -10.96 6.96 -3.16
CA PHE A 12 -9.69 7.65 -3.34
C PHE A 12 -9.09 7.38 -4.74
N ILE A 13 -9.06 6.12 -5.17
CA ILE A 13 -8.46 5.74 -6.46
C ILE A 13 -9.23 6.33 -7.64
N PHE A 14 -10.55 6.15 -7.70
CA PHE A 14 -11.37 6.64 -8.81
C PHE A 14 -11.63 8.15 -8.69
N GLY A 15 -12.03 8.62 -7.52
CA GLY A 15 -12.42 10.01 -7.31
C GLY A 15 -11.22 10.95 -7.24
N ALA A 16 -10.38 10.80 -6.21
CA ALA A 16 -9.28 11.73 -5.98
C ALA A 16 -8.17 11.58 -7.03
N VAL A 17 -7.69 10.35 -7.28
CA VAL A 17 -6.54 10.11 -8.15
C VAL A 17 -6.93 10.19 -9.62
N ALA A 18 -7.78 9.28 -10.11
CA ALA A 18 -8.06 9.19 -11.55
C ALA A 18 -8.82 10.41 -12.09
N VAL A 19 -9.91 10.81 -11.45
CA VAL A 19 -10.71 11.98 -11.87
C VAL A 19 -10.09 13.30 -11.40
N GLY A 20 -9.73 13.39 -10.12
CA GLY A 20 -9.27 14.63 -9.50
C GLY A 20 -7.87 15.07 -9.93
N MET A 21 -6.88 14.17 -9.92
CA MET A 21 -5.47 14.51 -10.17
C MET A 21 -5.05 14.27 -11.62
N TYR A 22 -5.49 13.17 -12.23
CA TYR A 22 -5.14 12.80 -13.60
C TYR A 22 -6.13 13.29 -14.65
N HIS A 23 -7.30 13.78 -14.24
CA HIS A 23 -8.39 14.19 -15.14
C HIS A 23 -8.77 13.12 -16.18
N ASN A 24 -8.57 11.85 -15.84
CA ASN A 24 -8.81 10.72 -16.72
C ASN A 24 -9.41 9.53 -15.93
N PRO A 25 -10.76 9.41 -15.92
CA PRO A 25 -11.46 8.35 -15.18
C PRO A 25 -11.04 6.93 -15.60
N ALA A 26 -10.63 6.74 -16.87
CA ALA A 26 -10.26 5.43 -17.39
C ALA A 26 -9.02 4.84 -16.67
N LEU A 27 -8.14 5.69 -16.15
CA LEU A 27 -6.95 5.25 -15.41
C LEU A 27 -7.29 4.60 -14.07
N GLY A 28 -8.47 4.92 -13.52
CA GLY A 28 -8.94 4.36 -12.25
C GLY A 28 -9.01 2.83 -12.29
N ILE A 29 -9.39 2.23 -13.43
CA ILE A 29 -9.45 0.77 -13.57
C ILE A 29 -8.06 0.15 -13.50
N ILE A 30 -7.08 0.73 -14.20
CA ILE A 30 -5.70 0.23 -14.25
C ILE A 30 -5.08 0.30 -12.86
N ILE A 31 -5.22 1.44 -12.19
CA ILE A 31 -4.69 1.67 -10.85
C ILE A 31 -5.40 0.75 -9.83
N ALA A 32 -6.73 0.70 -9.85
CA ALA A 32 -7.51 -0.11 -8.92
C ALA A 32 -7.23 -1.60 -9.08
N PHE A 33 -7.20 -2.11 -10.32
CA PHE A 33 -6.91 -3.52 -10.56
C PHE A 33 -5.50 -3.87 -10.08
N SER A 34 -4.50 -3.06 -10.43
CA SER A 34 -3.12 -3.26 -10.00
C SER A 34 -3.01 -3.33 -8.48
N HIS A 35 -3.65 -2.39 -7.79
CA HIS A 35 -3.63 -2.28 -6.33
C HIS A 35 -4.38 -3.41 -5.63
N TYR A 36 -5.61 -3.73 -6.06
CA TYR A 36 -6.39 -4.78 -5.40
C TYR A 36 -5.89 -6.18 -5.72
N ALA A 37 -5.42 -6.44 -6.94
CA ALA A 37 -4.81 -7.72 -7.31
C ALA A 37 -3.51 -7.94 -6.53
N ALA A 38 -2.66 -6.92 -6.39
CA ALA A 38 -1.45 -7.01 -5.58
C ALA A 38 -1.76 -7.28 -4.10
N ASN A 39 -2.74 -6.57 -3.52
CA ASN A 39 -3.15 -6.80 -2.14
C ASN A 39 -3.74 -8.20 -1.93
N LEU A 40 -4.52 -8.72 -2.88
CA LEU A 40 -5.03 -10.08 -2.84
C LEU A 40 -3.90 -11.12 -2.87
N PHE A 41 -2.94 -10.94 -3.77
CA PHE A 41 -1.76 -11.79 -3.84
C PHE A 41 -0.96 -11.79 -2.53
N ILE A 42 -0.77 -10.62 -1.91
CA ILE A 42 -0.13 -10.50 -0.59
C ILE A 42 -0.96 -11.20 0.48
N GLY A 43 -2.29 -11.07 0.45
CA GLY A 43 -3.18 -11.80 1.35
C GLY A 43 -2.98 -13.32 1.27
N PHE A 44 -2.80 -13.85 0.06
CA PHE A 44 -2.47 -15.27 -0.15
C PHE A 44 -1.07 -15.63 0.35
N LEU A 45 -0.05 -14.80 0.13
CA LEU A 45 1.30 -15.04 0.66
C LEU A 45 1.30 -15.10 2.19
N PHE A 46 0.62 -14.15 2.84
CA PHE A 46 0.54 -14.08 4.30
C PHE A 46 -0.34 -15.16 4.92
N ARG A 47 -1.14 -15.90 4.13
CA ARG A 47 -1.90 -17.06 4.63
C ARG A 47 -0.98 -18.13 5.23
N PHE A 48 0.22 -18.29 4.68
CA PHE A 48 1.19 -19.29 5.13
C PHE A 48 2.12 -18.76 6.23
N TRP A 49 2.07 -17.46 6.52
CA TRP A 49 2.90 -16.82 7.53
C TRP A 49 2.40 -17.19 8.93
N LYS A 50 3.29 -17.74 9.77
CA LYS A 50 2.99 -18.17 11.16
C LYS A 50 1.91 -19.28 11.28
N MET A 51 1.68 -20.07 10.22
CA MET A 51 0.73 -21.18 10.26
C MET A 51 1.03 -22.17 11.40
N ASP A 52 2.30 -22.44 11.68
CA ASP A 52 2.73 -23.38 12.72
C ASP A 52 2.49 -22.90 14.17
N GLU A 53 2.54 -21.58 14.42
CA GLU A 53 2.22 -21.00 15.73
C GLU A 53 0.71 -21.04 16.01
N ILE A 54 -0.11 -20.81 14.98
CA ILE A 54 -1.57 -20.79 15.09
C ILE A 54 -2.14 -22.21 15.23
N GLN A 55 -1.59 -23.18 14.49
CA GLN A 55 -2.02 -24.59 14.57
C GLN A 55 -1.69 -25.26 15.91
N LYS A 56 -0.65 -24.79 16.63
CA LYS A 56 -0.31 -25.29 17.97
C LYS A 56 -1.21 -24.71 19.07
N LYS A 57 -1.70 -23.48 18.92
CA LYS A 57 -2.44 -22.77 19.98
C LYS A 57 -3.95 -22.96 19.92
N ASN A 58 -4.53 -23.14 18.72
CA ASN A 58 -5.99 -23.16 18.52
C ASN A 58 -6.42 -24.21 17.49
N ARG A 59 -6.32 -25.50 17.79
CA ARG A 59 -7.20 -26.48 17.12
C ARG A 59 -8.57 -26.39 17.79
N PRO A 60 -9.63 -25.94 17.09
CA PRO A 60 -10.97 -26.04 17.65
C PRO A 60 -11.27 -27.53 17.85
N ARG A 61 -11.46 -27.95 19.10
CA ARG A 61 -12.01 -29.26 19.44
C ARG A 61 -13.48 -29.27 19.01
N GLY A 62 -13.76 -29.56 17.74
CA GLY A 62 -15.12 -29.74 17.26
C GLY A 62 -15.30 -29.54 15.76
N GLY A 63 -15.65 -30.62 15.06
CA GLY A 63 -16.01 -30.64 13.64
C GLY A 63 -17.32 -29.88 13.41
N GLY A 64 -17.27 -28.81 12.63
CA GLY A 64 -18.44 -28.03 12.26
C GLY A 64 -18.06 -26.89 11.31
N CYS A 65 -19.02 -26.42 10.52
CA CYS A 65 -18.81 -25.34 9.55
C CYS A 65 -18.45 -24.02 10.26
N LEU A 66 -17.30 -23.42 9.90
CA LEU A 66 -16.82 -22.15 10.45
C LEU A 66 -17.83 -21.00 10.29
N LEU A 67 -18.52 -20.94 9.14
CA LEU A 67 -19.56 -19.93 8.89
C LEU A 67 -20.70 -20.02 9.90
N LYS A 68 -21.20 -21.24 10.17
CA LYS A 68 -22.28 -21.42 11.17
C LYS A 68 -21.84 -20.96 12.56
N LYS A 69 -20.59 -21.23 12.95
CA LYS A 69 -20.03 -20.76 14.22
C LYS A 69 -19.93 -19.23 14.28
N ALA A 70 -19.46 -18.59 13.20
CA ALA A 70 -19.37 -17.14 13.11
C ALA A 70 -20.75 -16.47 13.17
N PHE A 71 -21.74 -16.99 12.45
CA PHE A 71 -23.12 -16.49 12.51
C PHE A 71 -23.74 -16.67 13.89
N LYS A 72 -23.52 -17.82 14.54
CA LYS A 72 -24.00 -18.05 15.91
C LYS A 72 -23.39 -17.04 16.89
N ALA A 73 -22.07 -16.83 16.83
CA ALA A 73 -21.40 -15.85 17.68
C ALA A 73 -21.88 -14.41 17.43
N LEU A 74 -22.19 -14.06 16.17
CA LEU A 74 -22.77 -12.76 15.82
C LEU A 74 -24.16 -12.59 16.45
N LEU A 75 -25.03 -13.59 16.36
CA LEU A 75 -26.38 -13.55 16.93
C LEU A 75 -26.35 -13.51 18.46
N GLU A 76 -25.46 -14.27 19.09
CA GLU A 76 -25.25 -14.24 20.54
C GLU A 76 -24.76 -12.87 21.01
N ALA A 77 -23.81 -12.25 20.29
CA ALA A 77 -23.33 -10.90 20.59
C ALA A 77 -24.43 -9.84 20.38
N GLN A 78 -25.25 -9.99 19.34
CA GLN A 78 -26.39 -9.10 19.10
C GLN A 78 -27.46 -9.24 20.19
N ALA A 79 -27.75 -10.46 20.65
CA ALA A 79 -28.71 -10.71 21.72
C ALA A 79 -28.22 -10.23 23.10
N ALA A 80 -26.89 -10.21 23.32
CA ALA A 80 -26.29 -9.67 24.53
C ALA A 80 -26.20 -8.14 24.54
N GLU A 81 -26.42 -7.47 23.41
CA GLU A 81 -26.41 -6.02 23.30
C GLU A 81 -27.75 -5.43 23.80
N ASN A 82 -27.71 -4.83 24.99
CA ASN A 82 -28.89 -4.31 25.67
C ASN A 82 -29.14 -2.81 25.40
N ARG A 83 -28.26 -2.13 24.65
CA ARG A 83 -28.41 -0.71 24.32
C ARG A 83 -29.40 -0.51 23.17
N SER A 84 -30.12 0.61 23.18
CA SER A 84 -31.03 0.96 22.09
C SER A 84 -30.29 1.26 20.78
N VAL A 85 -30.95 1.03 19.65
CA VAL A 85 -30.41 1.32 18.30
C VAL A 85 -29.94 2.78 18.19
N GLY A 86 -30.67 3.73 18.81
CA GLY A 86 -30.30 5.14 18.81
C GLY A 86 -28.95 5.42 19.50
N ILE A 87 -28.65 4.72 20.60
CA ILE A 87 -27.36 4.84 21.30
C ILE A 87 -26.25 4.27 20.43
N LEU A 88 -26.45 3.08 19.84
CA LEU A 88 -25.48 2.44 18.95
C LEU A 88 -25.17 3.31 17.72
N LEU A 89 -26.20 3.93 17.13
CA LEU A 89 -26.05 4.85 16.02
C LEU A 89 -25.28 6.12 16.44
N ALA A 90 -25.64 6.73 17.57
CA ALA A 90 -24.95 7.91 18.08
C ALA A 90 -23.47 7.63 18.38
N ASP A 91 -23.16 6.49 18.99
CA ASP A 91 -21.79 6.06 19.26
C ASP A 91 -21.01 5.83 17.96
N SER A 92 -21.64 5.19 16.97
CA SER A 92 -21.03 4.97 15.65
C SER A 92 -20.71 6.27 14.92
N ILE A 93 -21.64 7.25 14.96
CA ILE A 93 -21.43 8.59 14.38
C ILE A 93 -20.29 9.30 15.10
N LYS A 94 -20.30 9.34 16.45
CA LYS A 94 -19.23 9.97 17.25
C LYS A 94 -17.86 9.35 16.92
N LYS A 95 -17.79 8.02 16.85
CA LYS A 95 -16.55 7.31 16.53
C LYS A 95 -16.07 7.60 15.11
N SER A 96 -16.99 7.66 14.14
CA SER A 96 -16.68 8.01 12.76
C SER A 96 -16.12 9.43 12.66
N VAL A 97 -16.79 10.41 13.26
CA VAL A 97 -16.32 11.81 13.29
C VAL A 97 -14.95 11.93 13.94
N GLN A 98 -14.74 11.29 15.11
CA GLN A 98 -13.44 11.28 15.76
C GLN A 98 -12.34 10.68 14.86
N THR A 99 -12.65 9.57 14.19
CA THR A 99 -11.70 8.91 13.28
C THR A 99 -11.37 9.79 12.07
N LEU A 100 -12.36 10.48 11.49
CA LEU A 100 -12.16 11.42 10.39
C LEU A 100 -11.29 12.61 10.81
N VAL A 101 -11.51 13.17 11.99
CA VAL A 101 -10.68 14.26 12.54
C VAL A 101 -9.23 13.80 12.71
N VAL A 102 -9.01 12.58 13.23
CA VAL A 102 -7.66 12.01 13.36
C VAL A 102 -7.00 11.84 11.99
N ILE A 103 -7.69 11.24 11.02
CA ILE A 103 -7.17 11.04 9.65
C ILE A 103 -6.83 12.38 9.00
N GLY A 104 -7.74 13.36 9.06
CA GLY A 104 -7.52 14.70 8.53
C GLY A 104 -6.36 15.41 9.20
N GLY A 105 -6.23 15.29 10.52
CA GLY A 105 -5.10 15.81 11.29
C GLY A 105 -3.76 15.23 10.82
N PHE A 106 -3.68 13.92 10.60
CA PHE A 106 -2.47 13.29 10.04
C PHE A 106 -2.16 13.76 8.62
N ILE A 107 -3.17 13.89 7.74
CA ILE A 107 -2.95 14.39 6.37
C ILE A 107 -2.40 15.82 6.40
N ILE A 108 -3.02 16.73 7.19
CA ILE A 108 -2.58 18.12 7.31
C ILE A 108 -1.17 18.20 7.90
N PHE A 109 -0.91 17.47 9.00
CA PHE A 109 0.40 17.44 9.63
C PHE A 109 1.49 16.97 8.66
N PHE A 110 1.28 15.84 7.97
CA PHE A 110 2.25 15.32 7.02
C PHE A 110 2.42 16.21 5.78
N SER A 111 1.37 16.91 5.34
CA SER A 111 1.47 17.88 4.24
C SER A 111 2.38 19.05 4.62
N VAL A 112 2.19 19.64 5.81
CA VAL A 112 3.07 20.70 6.33
C VAL A 112 4.48 20.17 6.57
N PHE A 113 4.60 18.97 7.15
CA PHE A 113 5.88 18.33 7.43
C PHE A 113 6.70 18.11 6.16
N VAL A 114 6.07 17.61 5.08
CA VAL A 114 6.72 17.47 3.78
C VAL A 114 7.22 18.82 3.25
N GLU A 115 6.44 19.88 3.37
CA GLU A 115 6.87 21.21 2.90
C GLU A 115 8.05 21.74 3.72
N VAL A 116 8.07 21.50 5.04
CA VAL A 116 9.23 21.79 5.89
C VAL A 116 10.46 20.98 5.42
N LEU A 117 10.33 19.66 5.21
CA LEU A 117 11.42 18.81 4.72
C LEU A 117 11.96 19.26 3.36
N LYS A 118 11.09 19.81 2.52
CA LYS A 118 11.46 20.37 1.22
C LYS A 118 12.28 21.64 1.38
N LEU A 119 11.83 22.58 2.21
CA LEU A 119 12.52 23.86 2.46
C LEU A 119 13.91 23.67 3.07
N VAL A 120 14.06 22.72 4.00
CA VAL A 120 15.38 22.42 4.62
C VAL A 120 16.28 21.54 3.74
N GLY A 121 15.82 21.13 2.55
CA GLY A 121 16.60 20.37 1.59
C GLY A 121 16.70 18.86 1.84
N ILE A 122 16.02 18.31 2.86
CA ILE A 122 16.02 16.87 3.15
C ILE A 122 15.42 16.07 1.99
N LEU A 123 14.33 16.54 1.37
CA LEU A 123 13.75 15.85 0.21
C LEU A 123 14.73 15.81 -0.97
N LYS A 124 15.62 16.81 -1.12
CA LYS A 124 16.65 16.79 -2.17
C LYS A 124 17.67 15.68 -1.93
N ILE A 125 18.11 15.49 -0.68
CA ILE A 125 19.02 14.40 -0.30
C ILE A 125 18.38 13.04 -0.59
N ILE A 126 17.13 12.85 -0.17
CA ILE A 126 16.38 11.60 -0.43
C ILE A 126 16.25 11.37 -1.95
N SER A 127 15.95 12.43 -2.71
CA SER A 127 15.81 12.33 -4.17
C SER A 127 17.10 11.89 -4.85
N VAL A 128 18.28 12.37 -4.40
CA VAL A 128 19.58 11.91 -4.91
C VAL A 128 19.79 10.42 -4.62
N ILE A 129 19.49 9.98 -3.40
CA ILE A 129 19.60 8.56 -3.01
C ILE A 129 18.69 7.70 -3.91
N LEU A 130 17.44 8.11 -4.09
CA LEU A 130 16.48 7.40 -4.94
C LEU A 130 16.90 7.37 -6.40
N HIS A 131 17.44 8.48 -6.93
CA HIS A 131 17.95 8.55 -8.29
C HIS A 131 19.05 7.50 -8.56
N HIS A 132 19.94 7.29 -7.60
CA HIS A 132 21.00 6.30 -7.72
C HIS A 132 20.50 4.86 -7.52
N LEU A 133 19.54 4.66 -6.61
CA LEU A 133 19.01 3.34 -6.28
C LEU A 133 18.11 2.77 -7.40
N PHE A 134 17.33 3.61 -8.08
CA PHE A 134 16.37 3.18 -9.09
C PHE A 134 16.86 3.49 -10.51
N ILE A 135 17.65 2.57 -11.08
CA ILE A 135 18.22 2.68 -12.43
C ILE A 135 17.17 2.99 -13.54
N PRO A 136 15.94 2.44 -13.54
CA PRO A 136 14.95 2.75 -14.59
C PRO A 136 14.39 4.18 -14.49
N ILE A 137 14.42 4.76 -13.30
CA ILE A 137 13.94 6.13 -13.04
C ILE A 137 14.98 7.16 -13.49
N LYS A 138 16.24 6.76 -13.73
CA LYS A 138 17.29 7.66 -14.23
C LYS A 138 16.92 8.36 -15.54
N ASN A 139 16.12 7.70 -16.39
CA ASN A 139 15.65 8.26 -17.65
C ASN A 139 14.53 9.30 -17.46
N TYR A 140 13.92 9.37 -16.28
CA TYR A 140 12.77 10.22 -15.96
C TYR A 140 12.94 10.89 -14.59
N PRO A 141 13.96 11.75 -14.41
CA PRO A 141 14.27 12.36 -13.12
C PRO A 141 13.12 13.20 -12.54
N GLU A 142 12.22 13.71 -13.39
CA GLU A 142 11.08 14.54 -13.00
C GLU A 142 10.02 13.81 -12.18
N VAL A 143 10.00 12.47 -12.18
CA VAL A 143 9.09 11.69 -11.31
C VAL A 143 9.65 11.51 -9.90
N ILE A 144 10.93 11.79 -9.67
CA ILE A 144 11.56 11.55 -8.37
C ILE A 144 10.94 12.40 -7.25
N PRO A 145 10.65 13.70 -7.43
CA PRO A 145 9.98 14.50 -6.40
C PRO A 145 8.63 13.93 -5.95
N SER A 146 7.88 13.31 -6.87
CA SER A 146 6.60 12.69 -6.54
C SER A 146 6.78 11.47 -5.64
N ILE A 147 7.72 10.59 -5.99
CA ILE A 147 8.05 9.40 -5.19
C ILE A 147 8.61 9.81 -3.82
N THR A 148 9.56 10.74 -3.79
CA THR A 148 10.14 11.25 -2.54
C THR A 148 9.07 11.81 -1.61
N THR A 149 8.12 12.57 -2.16
CA THR A 149 6.99 13.10 -1.40
C THR A 149 6.03 12.00 -0.96
N GLY A 150 5.73 11.06 -1.86
CA GLY A 150 4.86 9.91 -1.62
C GLY A 150 5.35 8.93 -0.56
N ILE A 151 6.66 8.92 -0.25
CA ILE A 151 7.18 8.21 0.92
C ILE A 151 6.51 8.71 2.20
N PHE A 152 6.26 10.02 2.30
CA PHE A 152 5.67 10.65 3.48
C PHE A 152 4.15 10.77 3.37
N GLU A 153 3.64 11.28 2.24
CA GLU A 153 2.22 11.56 2.05
C GLU A 153 1.81 11.24 0.60
N ILE A 154 0.92 10.24 0.46
CA ILE A 154 0.57 9.68 -0.86
C ILE A 154 -0.29 10.59 -1.71
N THR A 155 -1.10 11.45 -1.11
CA THR A 155 -2.04 12.32 -1.85
C THR A 155 -1.27 13.37 -2.64
N LEU A 156 -0.31 14.03 -1.98
CA LEU A 156 0.61 14.99 -2.57
C LEU A 156 1.59 14.31 -3.51
N GLY A 157 2.09 13.12 -3.16
CA GLY A 157 2.91 12.32 -4.06
C GLY A 157 2.18 12.00 -5.37
N ALA A 158 0.95 11.49 -5.30
CA ALA A 158 0.13 11.17 -6.48
C ALA A 158 -0.20 12.42 -7.32
N LYS A 159 -0.49 13.56 -6.68
CA LYS A 159 -0.68 14.84 -7.37
C LYS A 159 0.58 15.27 -8.13
N LEU A 160 1.74 15.22 -7.49
CA LEU A 160 3.01 15.55 -8.16
C LEU A 160 3.32 14.58 -9.31
N ALA A 161 2.94 13.31 -9.18
CA ALA A 161 3.11 12.34 -10.26
C ALA A 161 2.23 12.66 -11.47
N SER A 162 0.97 13.06 -11.27
CA SER A 162 0.09 13.43 -12.38
C SER A 162 0.50 14.73 -13.08
N GLU A 163 1.16 15.64 -12.37
CA GLU A 163 1.64 16.93 -12.88
C GLU A 163 3.05 16.85 -13.54
N SER A 164 3.78 15.75 -13.35
CA SER A 164 5.15 15.57 -13.88
C SER A 164 5.20 15.41 -15.41
N GLN A 165 6.19 15.97 -16.11
CA GLN A 165 6.28 15.92 -17.58
C GLN A 165 6.98 14.64 -18.07
N VAL A 166 6.60 13.49 -17.51
CA VAL A 166 7.09 12.17 -17.91
C VAL A 166 5.98 11.40 -18.65
N PRO A 167 6.30 10.34 -19.41
CA PRO A 167 5.29 9.51 -20.04
C PRO A 167 4.27 8.98 -19.02
N LEU A 168 2.99 8.97 -19.39
CA LEU A 168 1.87 8.55 -18.53
C LEU A 168 2.14 7.24 -17.80
N THR A 169 2.77 6.28 -18.47
CA THR A 169 3.13 4.99 -17.88
C THR A 169 4.07 5.12 -16.69
N VAL A 170 5.07 6.01 -16.76
CA VAL A 170 5.98 6.27 -15.64
C VAL A 170 5.21 6.91 -14.48
N GLN A 171 4.32 7.85 -14.78
CA GLN A 171 3.44 8.45 -13.76
C GLN A 171 2.59 7.38 -13.06
N LEU A 172 1.97 6.47 -13.82
CA LEU A 172 1.10 5.41 -13.30
C LEU A 172 1.86 4.35 -12.49
N ILE A 173 3.07 4.00 -12.91
CA ILE A 173 3.98 3.12 -12.16
C ILE A 173 4.31 3.75 -10.81
N ALA A 174 4.74 5.02 -10.80
CA ALA A 174 5.06 5.74 -9.57
C ALA A 174 3.84 5.82 -8.65
N THR A 175 2.68 6.21 -9.19
CA THR A 175 1.42 6.27 -8.45
C THR A 175 1.01 4.92 -7.86
N SER A 176 1.13 3.83 -8.63
CA SER A 176 0.82 2.47 -8.16
C SER A 176 1.77 2.02 -7.04
N ALA A 177 3.06 2.37 -7.13
CA ALA A 177 4.04 2.10 -6.08
C ALA A 177 3.71 2.87 -4.79
N MET A 178 3.40 4.16 -4.90
CA MET A 178 3.02 5.02 -3.77
C MET A 178 1.73 4.55 -3.09
N LEU A 179 0.71 4.17 -3.87
CA LEU A 179 -0.52 3.57 -3.34
C LEU A 179 -0.24 2.27 -2.58
N GLY A 180 0.65 1.42 -3.11
CA GLY A 180 1.08 0.20 -2.40
C GLY A 180 1.78 0.51 -1.08
N TRP A 181 2.64 1.54 -1.07
CA TRP A 181 3.36 1.99 0.14
C TRP A 181 2.45 2.69 1.15
N GLN A 182 1.42 3.42 0.73
CA GLN A 182 0.49 4.20 1.56
C GLN A 182 1.08 5.44 2.27
N GLY A 183 2.40 5.64 2.26
CA GLY A 183 3.05 6.81 2.85
C GLY A 183 3.14 6.74 4.37
N LEU A 184 4.12 7.44 4.97
CA LEU A 184 4.31 7.45 6.42
C LEU A 184 3.12 8.04 7.18
N SER A 185 2.34 8.94 6.55
CA SER A 185 1.10 9.46 7.12
C SER A 185 0.11 8.33 7.46
N ILE A 186 -0.14 7.41 6.54
CA ILE A 186 -1.06 6.28 6.79
C ILE A 186 -0.43 5.28 7.76
N HIS A 187 0.90 5.09 7.74
CA HIS A 187 1.56 4.25 8.75
C HIS A 187 1.34 4.80 10.16
N ALA A 188 1.46 6.12 10.36
CA ALA A 188 1.20 6.76 11.65
C ALA A 188 -0.27 6.67 12.06
N GLN A 189 -1.19 6.85 11.10
CA GLN A 189 -2.63 6.63 11.32
C GLN A 189 -2.91 5.20 11.80
N VAL A 190 -2.37 4.20 11.11
CA VAL A 190 -2.54 2.78 11.47
C VAL A 190 -1.93 2.51 12.85
N ALA A 191 -0.72 2.99 13.12
CA ALA A 191 -0.08 2.83 14.42
C ALA A 191 -0.95 3.39 15.57
N SER A 192 -1.58 4.56 15.37
CA SER A 192 -2.48 5.14 16.36
C SER A 192 -3.75 4.32 16.61
N LEU A 193 -4.26 3.63 15.59
CA LEU A 193 -5.48 2.83 15.67
C LEU A 193 -5.27 1.44 16.27
N ILE A 194 -4.07 0.87 16.11
CA ILE A 194 -3.78 -0.50 16.55
C ILE A 194 -2.97 -0.57 17.84
N LYS A 195 -2.58 0.58 18.42
CA LYS A 195 -1.74 0.67 19.63
C LYS A 195 -2.25 -0.20 20.78
N ASP A 196 -3.57 -0.25 20.96
CA ASP A 196 -4.22 -0.98 22.05
C ASP A 196 -4.70 -2.38 21.62
N THR A 197 -4.06 -2.97 20.59
CA THR A 197 -4.43 -4.28 20.03
C THR A 197 -3.21 -5.20 19.88
N ASP A 198 -3.46 -6.49 19.67
CA ASP A 198 -2.43 -7.50 19.44
C ASP A 198 -1.81 -7.45 18.03
N LEU A 199 -2.18 -6.44 17.22
CA LEU A 199 -1.73 -6.31 15.83
C LEU A 199 -0.33 -5.71 15.76
N SER A 200 0.57 -6.40 15.06
CA SER A 200 1.96 -5.93 14.90
C SER A 200 2.10 -4.94 13.73
N MET A 201 2.70 -3.79 13.97
CA MET A 201 3.06 -2.82 12.93
C MET A 201 4.08 -3.37 11.93
N ASN A 202 4.99 -4.25 12.38
CA ASN A 202 6.01 -4.86 11.52
C ASN A 202 5.38 -5.67 10.37
N THR A 203 4.37 -6.49 10.67
CA THR A 203 3.63 -7.26 9.64
C THR A 203 2.95 -6.33 8.64
N PHE A 204 2.42 -5.20 9.10
CA PHE A 204 1.82 -4.20 8.23
C PHE A 204 2.85 -3.56 7.29
N ILE A 205 3.99 -3.10 7.83
CA ILE A 205 5.07 -2.48 7.04
C ILE A 205 5.60 -3.45 5.97
N VAL A 206 5.89 -4.71 6.33
CA VAL A 206 6.37 -5.71 5.37
C VAL A 206 5.35 -5.91 4.24
N ALA A 207 4.07 -6.03 4.59
CA ALA A 207 3.02 -6.17 3.58
C ALA A 207 2.94 -4.96 2.65
N ARG A 208 3.08 -3.73 3.17
CA ARG A 208 3.07 -2.50 2.36
C ARG A 208 4.31 -2.39 1.47
N LEU A 209 5.48 -2.83 1.92
CA LEU A 209 6.68 -2.90 1.08
C LEU A 209 6.49 -3.87 -0.09
N LEU A 210 5.95 -5.08 0.16
CA LEU A 210 5.62 -6.00 -0.92
C LEU A 210 4.59 -5.38 -1.87
N HIS A 211 3.60 -4.67 -1.33
CA HIS A 211 2.55 -4.04 -2.13
C HIS A 211 3.09 -2.92 -3.03
N ALA A 212 4.00 -2.09 -2.51
CA ALA A 212 4.69 -1.05 -3.25
C ALA A 212 5.53 -1.60 -4.42
N VAL A 213 5.86 -2.89 -4.42
CA VAL A 213 6.56 -3.58 -5.51
C VAL A 213 5.60 -4.30 -6.45
N ILE A 214 4.64 -5.04 -5.92
CA ILE A 214 3.75 -5.89 -6.73
C ILE A 214 2.73 -5.05 -7.51
N SER A 215 2.18 -3.99 -6.91
CA SER A 215 1.20 -3.11 -7.57
C SER A 215 1.76 -2.47 -8.86
N PRO A 216 2.93 -1.78 -8.85
CA PRO A 216 3.48 -1.23 -10.08
C PRO A 216 3.87 -2.30 -11.11
N LEU A 217 4.26 -3.50 -10.69
CA LEU A 217 4.52 -4.62 -11.63
C LEU A 217 3.27 -5.05 -12.38
N ILE A 218 2.13 -5.14 -11.69
CA ILE A 218 0.84 -5.42 -12.33
C ILE A 218 0.45 -4.26 -13.26
N SER A 219 0.68 -3.02 -12.85
CA SER A 219 0.43 -1.84 -13.68
C SER A 219 1.25 -1.87 -14.99
N ILE A 220 2.54 -2.23 -14.93
CA ILE A 220 3.39 -2.44 -16.11
C ILE A 220 2.81 -3.53 -17.03
N LEU A 221 2.35 -4.65 -16.44
CA LEU A 221 1.80 -5.76 -17.20
C LEU A 221 0.52 -5.36 -17.95
N LEU A 222 -0.36 -4.59 -17.31
CA LEU A 222 -1.60 -4.07 -17.90
C LEU A 222 -1.32 -3.04 -19.02
N LEU A 223 -0.33 -2.17 -18.82
CA LEU A 223 0.04 -1.13 -19.78
C LEU A 223 0.93 -1.64 -20.93
N GLY A 224 1.59 -2.79 -20.77
CA GLY A 224 2.44 -3.39 -21.79
C GLY A 224 1.74 -4.53 -22.54
N PRO A 225 2.08 -5.80 -22.22
CA PRO A 225 1.67 -6.97 -23.01
C PRO A 225 0.16 -7.25 -23.00
N ILE A 226 -0.56 -6.86 -21.94
CA ILE A 226 -2.01 -7.07 -21.83
C ILE A 226 -2.80 -5.87 -22.42
N SER A 227 -2.10 -4.81 -22.85
CA SER A 227 -2.75 -3.61 -23.38
C SER A 227 -3.70 -3.84 -24.57
N PRO A 228 -3.48 -4.78 -25.51
CA PRO A 228 -4.43 -5.02 -26.60
C PRO A 228 -5.78 -5.50 -26.07
N VAL A 229 -5.80 -6.38 -25.07
CA VAL A 229 -7.02 -6.84 -24.40
C VAL A 229 -7.67 -5.68 -23.64
N MET A 230 -6.86 -4.86 -22.94
CA MET A 230 -7.37 -3.69 -22.23
C MET A 230 -7.95 -2.63 -23.15
N SER A 231 -7.41 -2.46 -24.36
CA SER A 231 -7.90 -1.49 -25.34
C SER A 231 -9.32 -1.80 -25.84
N SER A 232 -9.71 -3.08 -25.83
CA SER A 232 -11.09 -3.51 -26.13
C SER A 232 -12.08 -3.12 -25.02
N PHE A 233 -11.62 -2.99 -23.78
CA PHE A 233 -12.44 -2.55 -22.64
C PHE A 233 -12.33 -1.04 -22.36
N LEU A 234 -11.25 -0.38 -22.80
CA LEU A 234 -10.93 1.03 -22.53
C LEU A 234 -10.38 1.74 -23.79
N PRO A 235 -11.25 2.11 -24.75
CA PRO A 235 -10.85 2.60 -26.08
C PRO A 235 -10.01 3.90 -26.07
N LYS A 236 -10.10 4.73 -25.02
CA LYS A 236 -9.29 5.97 -24.89
C LYS A 236 -7.95 5.81 -24.16
N ALA A 237 -7.76 4.74 -23.38
CA ALA A 237 -6.50 4.47 -22.66
C ALA A 237 -5.56 3.53 -23.44
N GLY A 238 -6.10 2.74 -24.38
CA GLY A 238 -5.32 1.78 -25.17
C GLY A 238 -4.32 2.42 -26.14
N ASN A 239 -4.65 3.55 -26.76
CA ASN A 239 -3.81 4.14 -27.81
C ASN A 239 -2.48 4.75 -27.29
N THR A 240 -2.39 5.13 -26.02
CA THR A 240 -1.14 5.61 -25.40
C THR A 240 -0.25 4.47 -24.89
N ALA A 241 -0.80 3.27 -24.69
CA ALA A 241 -0.10 2.09 -24.18
C ALA A 241 0.69 1.34 -25.28
N VAL A 242 0.23 1.40 -26.54
CA VAL A 242 0.82 0.67 -27.68
C VAL A 242 2.27 1.10 -28.01
N LEU A 243 2.71 2.30 -27.61
CA LEU A 243 4.09 2.76 -27.84
C LEU A 243 5.16 2.09 -26.96
N LEU A 244 4.77 1.43 -25.86
CA LEU A 244 5.73 0.81 -24.91
C LEU A 244 6.21 -0.58 -25.31
N TYR A 245 5.47 -1.26 -26.19
CA TYR A 245 5.87 -2.59 -26.66
C TYR A 245 7.23 -2.58 -27.40
N LYS A 246 7.67 -1.40 -27.85
CA LYS A 246 8.94 -1.24 -28.57
C LYS A 246 10.19 -1.34 -27.68
N ASN A 247 10.07 -1.30 -26.34
CA ASN A 247 11.20 -1.38 -25.40
C ASN A 247 11.03 -2.49 -24.36
N TRP A 248 10.94 -3.75 -24.81
CA TRP A 248 10.96 -4.94 -23.93
C TRP A 248 12.13 -4.96 -22.94
N ILE A 249 13.27 -4.39 -23.32
CA ILE A 249 14.46 -4.23 -22.48
C ILE A 249 14.20 -3.32 -21.27
N PHE A 250 13.37 -2.28 -21.41
CA PHE A 250 13.01 -1.40 -20.30
C PHE A 250 12.13 -2.13 -19.27
N ILE A 251 11.18 -2.94 -19.75
CA ILE A 251 10.28 -3.74 -18.92
C ILE A 251 11.08 -4.82 -18.16
N LEU A 252 11.95 -5.57 -18.84
CA LEU A 252 12.78 -6.59 -18.21
C LEU A 252 13.72 -5.99 -17.14
N ASN A 253 14.30 -4.83 -17.40
CA ASN A 253 15.12 -4.12 -16.41
C ASN A 253 14.31 -3.67 -15.18
N LEU A 254 13.09 -3.15 -15.36
CA LEU A 254 12.19 -2.78 -14.26
C LEU A 254 11.80 -3.98 -13.38
N VAL A 255 11.45 -5.11 -14.00
CA VAL A 255 11.10 -6.36 -13.30
C VAL A 255 12.30 -6.91 -12.54
N SER A 256 13.47 -6.94 -13.18
CA SER A 256 14.70 -7.44 -12.54
C SER A 256 15.07 -6.61 -11.31
N ILE A 257 14.95 -5.28 -11.39
CA ILE A 257 15.33 -4.37 -10.32
C ILE A 257 14.34 -4.39 -9.17
N SER A 258 13.04 -4.43 -9.47
CA SER A 258 12.02 -4.58 -8.44
C SER A 258 12.18 -5.89 -7.65
N LEU A 259 12.57 -6.98 -8.31
CA LEU A 259 12.94 -8.25 -7.65
C LEU A 259 14.20 -8.10 -6.80
N ILE A 260 15.24 -7.41 -7.28
CA ILE A 260 16.46 -7.16 -6.51
C ILE A 260 16.17 -6.30 -5.26
N ILE A 261 15.33 -5.28 -5.39
CA ILE A 261 14.91 -4.43 -4.27
C ILE A 261 14.09 -5.23 -3.25
N LEU A 262 13.20 -6.11 -3.73
CA LEU A 262 12.45 -7.03 -2.87
C LEU A 262 13.40 -7.94 -2.08
N CYS A 263 14.40 -8.50 -2.76
CA CYS A 263 15.39 -9.38 -2.14
C CYS A 263 16.27 -8.65 -1.13
N THR A 264 16.75 -7.44 -1.46
CA THR A 264 17.57 -6.64 -0.55
C THR A 264 16.78 -6.18 0.67
N LEU A 265 15.54 -5.71 0.49
CA LEU A 265 14.66 -5.36 1.61
C LEU A 265 14.35 -6.59 2.48
N ALA A 266 14.10 -7.76 1.88
CA ALA A 266 13.89 -9.00 2.63
C ALA A 266 15.12 -9.40 3.45
N VAL A 267 16.32 -9.28 2.88
CA VAL A 267 17.59 -9.55 3.57
C VAL A 267 17.83 -8.55 4.72
N VAL A 268 17.58 -7.26 4.50
CA VAL A 268 17.72 -6.21 5.52
C VAL A 268 16.72 -6.43 6.66
N LEU A 269 15.47 -6.75 6.34
CA LEU A 269 14.45 -7.10 7.34
C LEU A 269 14.85 -8.35 8.14
N TYR A 270 15.34 -9.38 7.47
CA TYR A 270 15.81 -10.60 8.13
C TYR A 270 17.00 -10.30 9.06
N ALA A 271 17.99 -9.53 8.58
CA ALA A 271 19.15 -9.12 9.38
C ALA A 271 18.74 -8.26 10.59
N ALA A 272 17.82 -7.31 10.42
CA ALA A 272 17.29 -6.50 11.50
C ALA A 272 16.55 -7.35 12.54
N LEU A 273 15.72 -8.30 12.11
CA LEU A 273 15.05 -9.25 13.00
C LEU A 273 16.04 -10.13 13.76
N CYS A 274 17.12 -10.60 13.11
CA CYS A 274 18.20 -11.34 13.76
C CYS A 274 18.97 -10.51 14.79
N CYS A 275 19.28 -9.24 14.49
CA CYS A 275 19.94 -8.32 15.42
C CYS A 275 19.05 -8.04 16.63
N ILE A 276 17.76 -7.75 16.42
CA ILE A 276 16.79 -7.53 17.49
C ILE A 276 16.68 -8.79 18.37
N LYS A 277 16.64 -9.99 17.76
CA LYS A 277 16.58 -11.26 18.50
C LYS A 277 17.87 -11.51 19.31
N LYS A 278 19.04 -11.13 18.80
CA LYS A 278 20.32 -11.20 19.55
C LYS A 278 20.40 -10.19 20.70
N LEU A 279 19.78 -9.02 20.56
CA LEU A 279 19.76 -7.98 21.60
C LEU A 279 18.72 -8.26 22.70
N LEU A 280 17.60 -8.90 22.37
CA LEU A 280 16.51 -9.21 23.30
C LEU A 280 16.67 -10.56 24.03
N ILE A 281 17.56 -11.45 23.59
CA ILE A 281 17.92 -12.65 24.35
C ILE A 281 19.16 -12.29 25.17
N PRO A 282 19.03 -11.94 26.47
CA PRO A 282 20.20 -11.76 27.31
C PRO A 282 20.98 -13.08 27.32
N LYS A 283 22.30 -13.00 27.10
CA LYS A 283 23.19 -14.16 27.30
C LYS A 283 22.99 -14.64 28.74
N SER A 284 22.23 -15.71 28.94
CA SER A 284 22.24 -16.45 30.20
C SER A 284 23.68 -16.93 30.38
N LYS A 285 24.37 -16.36 31.36
CA LYS A 285 25.73 -16.75 31.74
C LYS A 285 25.77 -18.26 31.93
N GLN A 286 26.67 -18.93 31.19
CA GLN A 286 27.34 -20.12 31.67
C GLN A 286 28.24 -19.74 32.84
#